data_AF-A0A927ZIL6-F1
#
_entry.id   AF-A0A927ZIL6-F1
#
_cell.length_a   1.000
_cell.length_b   1.000
_cell.length_c   1.000
_cell.angle_alpha   90.00
_cell.angle_beta   90.00
_cell.angle_gamma   90.00
#
_symmetry.space_group_name_H-M   'P 1'
#
loop_
_entity.id
_entity.type
_entity.pdbx_description
1 polymer ?
#
loop_
_entity_poly.entity_id
_entity_poly.type
_entity_poly.pdbx_seq_one_letter_code
_entity_poly.pdbx_strand_id
1 'polypeptide(L)'
;MILTKDKAQSELFNTSDTILICDTFGKVLFYQDFNDKINMIRGEDAIGRNISELYPFLKRNDFTTFRAMDKKQAILNEIQFFEINGIPKRSLNSSYPLINETGVIGCMTFSVELTDNPKRKVKS
;
A
#
# COMPACT_ATOMS: atom_id res chain seq x y z
N MET A 1 -5.65 -13.08 -23.09
CA MET A 1 -4.28 -12.54 -22.98
C MET A 1 -3.75 -12.98 -21.63
N ILE A 2 -2.96 -14.06 -21.60
CA ILE A 2 -2.35 -14.55 -20.35
C ILE A 2 -1.07 -13.73 -20.18
N LEU A 3 -1.07 -12.80 -19.22
CA LEU A 3 0.14 -12.10 -18.82
C LEU A 3 1.09 -13.15 -18.23
N THR A 4 2.13 -13.50 -18.96
CA THR A 4 3.24 -14.30 -18.43
C THR A 4 3.85 -13.53 -17.26
N LYS A 5 3.66 -14.04 -16.03
CA LYS A 5 4.20 -13.44 -14.80
C LYS A 5 5.70 -13.27 -14.95
N ASP A 6 6.14 -12.02 -15.07
CA ASP A 6 7.54 -11.67 -14.96
C ASP A 6 8.02 -12.04 -13.53
N LYS A 7 9.20 -12.65 -13.41
CA LYS A 7 9.74 -13.12 -12.13
C LYS A 7 9.91 -11.98 -11.13
N ALA A 8 10.31 -10.80 -11.61
CA ALA A 8 10.45 -9.59 -10.79
C ALA A 8 9.11 -9.09 -10.27
N GLN A 9 8.06 -9.14 -11.11
CA GLN A 9 6.70 -8.83 -10.67
C GLN A 9 6.25 -9.86 -9.63
N SER A 10 6.40 -11.15 -9.92
CA SER A 10 6.04 -12.24 -9.00
C SER A 10 6.70 -12.10 -7.62
N GLU A 11 7.98 -11.71 -7.54
CA GLU A 11 8.67 -11.50 -6.26
C GLU A 11 8.13 -10.28 -5.49
N LEU A 12 7.82 -9.17 -6.18
CA LEU A 12 7.23 -7.97 -5.56
C LEU A 12 5.80 -8.20 -5.06
N PHE A 13 4.98 -8.90 -5.86
CA PHE A 13 3.62 -9.29 -5.52
C PHE A 13 3.59 -10.35 -4.38
N ASN A 14 4.53 -11.30 -4.35
CA ASN A 14 4.55 -12.37 -3.33
C ASN A 14 5.08 -11.94 -1.96
N THR A 15 5.70 -10.76 -1.87
CA THR A 15 6.26 -10.24 -0.62
C THR A 15 5.40 -9.17 0.04
N SER A 16 4.47 -8.58 -0.72
CA SER A 16 3.57 -7.53 -0.25
C SER A 16 2.31 -8.13 0.37
N ASP A 17 1.94 -7.62 1.54
CA ASP A 17 0.70 -8.01 2.21
C ASP A 17 -0.49 -7.19 1.70
N THR A 18 -0.26 -5.98 1.18
CA THR A 18 -1.30 -5.16 0.52
C THR A 18 -0.77 -4.42 -0.71
N ILE A 19 -1.62 -4.26 -1.71
CA ILE A 19 -1.40 -3.43 -2.90
C ILE A 19 -2.57 -2.47 -3.03
N LEU A 20 -2.25 -1.18 -3.09
CA LEU A 20 -3.21 -0.11 -3.25
C LEU A 20 -2.81 0.74 -4.44
N ILE A 21 -3.76 1.02 -5.34
CA ILE A 21 -3.61 2.05 -6.37
C ILE A 21 -4.73 3.07 -6.19
N CYS A 22 -4.39 4.35 -6.17
CA CYS A 22 -5.35 5.44 -6.08
C CYS A 22 -5.11 6.53 -7.12
N ASP A 23 -6.14 7.33 -7.38
CA ASP A 23 -5.99 8.58 -8.12
C ASP A 23 -5.29 9.66 -7.27
N THR A 24 -5.13 10.85 -7.83
CA THR A 24 -4.46 12.00 -7.19
C THR A 24 -5.18 12.53 -5.95
N PHE A 25 -6.47 12.25 -5.79
CA PHE A 25 -7.28 12.65 -4.64
C PHE A 25 -7.35 11.54 -3.58
N GLY A 26 -6.72 10.39 -3.84
CA GLY A 26 -6.73 9.24 -2.94
C GLY A 26 -7.97 8.36 -3.11
N LYS A 27 -8.74 8.48 -4.20
CA LYS A 27 -9.79 7.52 -4.51
C LYS A 27 -9.16 6.19 -4.94
N VAL A 28 -9.51 5.11 -4.26
CA VAL A 28 -8.99 3.77 -4.53
C VAL A 28 -9.51 3.28 -5.89
N LEU A 29 -8.58 2.90 -6.77
CA LEU A 29 -8.84 2.34 -8.11
C LEU A 29 -8.57 0.83 -8.15
N PHE A 30 -7.63 0.36 -7.33
CA PHE A 30 -7.33 -1.06 -7.14
C PHE A 30 -6.91 -1.28 -5.69
N TYR A 31 -7.38 -2.38 -5.12
CA TYR A 31 -7.01 -2.78 -3.78
C TYR A 31 -6.97 -4.30 -3.68
N GLN A 32 -5.86 -4.82 -3.20
CA GLN A 32 -5.71 -6.23 -2.88
C GLN A 32 -5.02 -6.36 -1.54
N ASP A 33 -5.69 -6.98 -0.59
CA ASP A 33 -5.10 -7.45 0.66
C ASP A 33 -4.89 -8.96 0.54
N PHE A 34 -3.70 -9.42 0.95
CA PHE A 34 -3.32 -10.84 0.98
C PHE A 34 -3.27 -11.40 2.41
N ASN A 35 -3.42 -10.56 3.44
CA ASN A 35 -3.22 -10.96 4.83
C ASN A 35 -4.52 -11.18 5.61
N ASP A 36 -5.69 -10.73 5.12
CA ASP A 36 -7.04 -10.94 5.68
C ASP A 36 -7.21 -10.59 7.19
N LYS A 37 -6.20 -9.98 7.82
CA LYS A 37 -6.05 -9.92 9.29
C LYS A 37 -6.21 -8.53 9.89
N ILE A 38 -5.99 -7.47 9.11
CA ILE A 38 -6.01 -6.09 9.63
C ILE A 38 -7.15 -5.25 9.05
N ASN A 39 -7.64 -5.56 7.85
CA ASN A 39 -8.53 -4.63 7.17
C ASN A 39 -9.95 -4.64 7.71
N MET A 40 -10.41 -3.46 8.11
CA MET A 40 -11.78 -3.17 8.52
C MET A 40 -12.78 -3.24 7.34
N ILE A 41 -12.29 -3.26 6.10
CA ILE A 41 -13.06 -3.24 4.86
C ILE A 41 -12.47 -4.29 3.90
N ARG A 42 -13.31 -5.17 3.34
CA ARG A 42 -12.87 -6.20 2.38
C ARG A 42 -12.45 -5.58 1.05
N GLY A 43 -11.61 -6.28 0.28
CA GLY A 43 -10.93 -5.68 -0.86
C GLY A 43 -11.84 -5.08 -1.95
N GLU A 44 -13.00 -5.67 -2.21
CA GLU A 44 -14.00 -5.13 -3.14
C GLU A 44 -14.66 -3.86 -2.62
N ASP A 45 -14.89 -3.78 -1.30
CA ASP A 45 -15.53 -2.65 -0.63
C ASP A 45 -14.60 -1.43 -0.51
N ALA A 46 -13.29 -1.62 -0.71
CA ALA A 46 -12.29 -0.57 -0.69
C ALA A 46 -12.31 0.27 -1.98
N ILE A 47 -12.66 -0.32 -3.12
CA ILE A 47 -12.64 0.36 -4.43
C ILE A 47 -13.66 1.49 -4.44
N GLY A 48 -13.25 2.66 -4.91
CA GLY A 48 -14.10 3.85 -5.01
C GLY A 48 -14.16 4.73 -3.75
N ARG A 49 -13.71 4.23 -2.59
CA ARG A 49 -13.56 5.02 -1.36
C ARG A 49 -12.28 5.84 -1.36
N ASN A 50 -12.19 6.83 -0.47
CA ASN A 50 -10.92 7.51 -0.22
C ASN A 50 -10.01 6.66 0.68
N ILE A 51 -8.68 6.66 0.44
CA ILE A 51 -7.72 5.95 1.30
C ILE A 51 -7.78 6.39 2.77
N SER A 52 -8.19 7.63 3.04
CA SER A 52 -8.39 8.09 4.43
C SER A 52 -9.56 7.41 5.14
N GLU A 53 -10.52 6.85 4.41
CA GLU A 53 -11.61 6.06 5.00
C GLU A 53 -11.13 4.66 5.42
N LEU A 54 -10.16 4.10 4.69
CA LEU A 54 -9.56 2.79 5.01
C LEU A 54 -8.61 2.90 6.21
N TYR A 55 -7.91 4.03 6.31
CA TYR A 55 -6.91 4.30 7.34
C TYR A 55 -7.23 5.62 8.07
N PRO A 56 -8.36 5.70 8.82
CA PRO A 56 -8.85 6.94 9.42
C PRO A 56 -7.95 7.50 10.54
N PHE A 57 -6.97 6.71 10.97
CA PHE A 57 -5.96 7.07 11.96
C PHE A 57 -4.75 7.81 11.36
N LEU A 58 -4.66 7.95 10.04
CA LEU A 58 -3.60 8.71 9.36
C LEU A 58 -4.13 10.03 8.80
N LYS A 59 -3.32 11.09 8.89
CA LYS A 59 -3.54 12.34 8.16
C LYS A 59 -2.88 12.24 6.79
N ARG A 60 -3.33 13.07 5.82
CA ARG A 60 -2.81 13.09 4.44
C ARG A 60 -1.27 13.05 4.37
N ASN A 61 -0.58 13.85 5.18
CA ASN A 61 0.88 13.94 5.15
C ASN A 61 1.59 12.75 5.81
N ASP A 62 0.88 11.92 6.57
CA ASP A 62 1.45 10.70 7.15
C ASP A 62 1.59 9.63 6.05
N PHE A 63 0.59 9.51 5.16
CA PHE A 63 0.62 8.55 4.06
C PHE A 63 1.85 8.72 3.17
N THR A 64 2.62 7.64 3.04
CA THR A 64 3.69 7.51 2.03
C THR A 64 3.16 7.77 0.62
N THR A 65 1.91 7.37 0.35
CA THR A 65 1.19 7.53 -0.92
C THR A 65 1.10 9.00 -1.34
N PHE A 66 0.56 9.87 -0.48
CA PHE A 66 0.42 11.29 -0.80
C PHE A 66 1.79 11.99 -0.87
N ARG A 67 2.70 11.67 0.05
CA ARG A 67 4.06 12.24 0.03
C ARG A 67 4.83 11.88 -1.24
N ALA A 68 4.68 10.65 -1.76
CA ALA A 68 5.31 10.23 -3.01
C ALA A 68 4.75 10.99 -4.22
N MET A 69 3.44 11.21 -4.27
CA MET A 69 2.80 12.05 -5.29
C MET A 69 3.29 13.49 -5.23
N ASP A 70 3.29 14.10 -4.04
CA ASP A 70 3.70 15.50 -3.86
C ASP A 70 5.16 15.72 -4.25
N LYS A 71 6.05 14.77 -3.92
CA LYS A 71 7.48 14.80 -4.28
C LYS A 71 7.75 14.40 -5.72
N LYS A 72 6.77 13.82 -6.42
CA LYS A 72 6.95 13.19 -7.75
C LYS A 72 8.09 12.18 -7.77
N GLN A 73 8.32 11.51 -6.64
CA GLN A 73 9.41 10.56 -6.45
C GLN A 73 8.92 9.36 -5.63
N ALA A 74 9.42 8.17 -5.95
CA ALA A 74 9.15 6.99 -5.14
C ALA A 74 9.71 7.15 -3.72
N ILE A 75 8.93 6.71 -2.73
CA ILE A 75 9.36 6.55 -1.33
C ILE A 75 9.41 5.05 -1.07
N LEU A 76 10.57 4.53 -0.69
CA LEU A 76 10.81 3.08 -0.58
C LEU A 76 11.09 2.69 0.87
N ASN A 77 10.53 1.56 1.30
CA ASN A 77 10.81 0.90 2.57
C ASN A 77 10.68 1.84 3.79
N GLU A 78 9.68 2.72 3.78
CA GLU A 78 9.44 3.61 4.91
C GLU A 78 8.55 2.93 5.94
N ILE A 79 8.97 2.97 7.20
CA ILE A 79 8.17 2.41 8.30
C ILE A 79 7.04 3.38 8.61
N GLN A 80 5.81 2.91 8.46
CA GLN A 80 4.60 3.59 8.90
C GLN A 80 4.19 3.03 10.26
N PHE A 81 4.05 3.91 11.24
CA PHE A 81 3.46 3.58 12.53
C PHE A 81 2.00 4.03 12.56
N PHE A 82 1.15 3.21 13.16
CA PHE A 82 -0.26 3.54 13.36
C PHE A 82 -0.84 2.72 14.50
N GLU A 83 -2.05 3.07 14.94
CA GLU A 83 -2.74 2.41 16.04
C GLU A 83 -4.13 1.98 15.58
N ILE A 84 -4.53 0.76 15.93
CA ILE A 84 -5.89 0.25 15.73
C ILE A 84 -6.41 -0.21 17.08
N ASN A 85 -7.49 0.41 17.57
CA ASN A 85 -8.12 0.08 18.85
C ASN A 85 -7.15 0.01 20.04
N GLY A 86 -6.22 0.98 20.15
CA GLY A 86 -5.22 1.00 21.22
C GLY A 86 -4.02 0.07 21.01
N ILE A 87 -3.98 -0.68 19.90
CA ILE A 87 -2.90 -1.63 19.60
C ILE A 87 -1.95 -1.01 18.57
N PRO A 88 -0.68 -0.76 18.93
CA PRO A 88 0.33 -0.31 17.99
C PRO A 88 0.55 -1.31 16.86
N LYS A 89 0.62 -0.79 15.65
CA LYS A 89 0.91 -1.53 14.42
C LYS A 89 1.99 -0.79 13.64
N ARG A 90 2.65 -1.55 12.78
CA ARG A 90 3.64 -1.00 11.85
C ARG A 90 3.59 -1.74 10.53
N SER A 91 3.78 -0.99 9.46
CA SER A 91 3.97 -1.52 8.12
C SER A 91 5.21 -0.93 7.47
N LEU A 92 5.77 -1.66 6.51
CA LEU A 92 6.81 -1.18 5.62
C LEU A 92 6.15 -0.83 4.28
N ASN A 93 6.18 0.45 3.92
CA ASN A 93 5.49 0.94 2.74
C ASN A 93 6.49 1.37 1.66
N SER A 94 6.18 1.00 0.41
CA SER A 94 6.84 1.51 -0.78
C SER A 94 5.80 2.09 -1.73
N SER A 95 5.86 3.40 -1.96
CA SER A 95 4.90 4.17 -2.75
C SER A 95 5.57 4.75 -3.99
N TYR A 96 4.99 4.47 -5.14
CA TYR A 96 5.45 4.87 -6.47
C TYR A 96 4.42 5.82 -7.08
N PRO A 97 4.75 7.10 -7.31
CA PRO A 97 3.83 7.99 -8.00
C PRO A 97 3.67 7.52 -9.45
N LEU A 98 2.42 7.45 -9.92
CA LEU A 98 2.12 7.17 -11.31
C LEU A 98 2.16 8.49 -12.06
N ILE A 99 3.08 8.59 -13.03
CA ILE A 99 3.38 9.83 -13.74
C ILE A 99 3.28 9.57 -15.24
N ASN A 100 2.61 10.46 -15.96
CA ASN A 100 2.61 10.51 -17.42
C ASN A 100 3.00 11.93 -17.90
N GLU A 101 2.83 12.20 -19.19
CA GLU A 101 3.17 13.49 -19.79
C GLU A 101 2.38 14.68 -19.21
N THR A 102 1.21 14.42 -18.61
CA THR A 102 0.37 15.45 -17.96
C THR A 102 0.72 15.68 -16.48
N GLY A 103 1.59 14.85 -15.92
CA GLY A 103 2.03 14.93 -14.52
C GLY A 103 1.62 13.71 -13.70
N VAL A 104 1.44 13.90 -12.39
CA VAL A 104 1.05 12.83 -11.47
C VAL A 104 -0.42 12.51 -11.71
N ILE A 105 -0.72 11.24 -11.97
CA ILE A 105 -2.08 10.73 -12.20
C ILE A 105 -2.59 9.84 -11.06
N GLY A 106 -1.73 9.53 -10.09
CA GLY A 106 -2.07 8.69 -8.96
C GLY A 106 -0.84 8.12 -8.27
N CYS A 107 -1.03 7.07 -7.50
CA CYS A 107 0.05 6.36 -6.83
C CYS A 107 -0.27 4.89 -6.66
N MET A 108 0.75 4.05 -6.78
CA MET A 108 0.73 2.65 -6.39
C MET A 108 1.54 2.49 -5.10
N THR A 109 0.97 1.82 -4.10
CA THR A 109 1.62 1.55 -2.82
C THR A 109 1.59 0.06 -2.52
N PHE A 110 2.76 -0.49 -2.23
CA PHE A 110 2.94 -1.81 -1.64
C PHE A 110 3.15 -1.66 -0.14
N SER A 111 2.51 -2.54 0.64
CA SER A 111 2.67 -2.56 2.09
C SER A 111 2.97 -3.98 2.57
N VAL A 112 3.90 -4.08 3.51
CA VAL A 112 4.19 -5.31 4.27
C VAL A 112 3.89 -5.03 5.73
N GLU A 113 3.05 -5.83 6.36
CA GLU A 113 2.77 -5.73 7.78
C GLU A 113 3.93 -6.32 8.58
N LEU A 114 4.47 -5.51 9.50
CA LEU A 114 5.56 -5.92 10.36
C LEU A 114 4.97 -6.42 11.67
N THR A 115 4.89 -7.75 11.81
CA THR A 115 4.53 -8.39 13.09
C THR A 115 5.79 -8.71 13.88
N ASP A 116 5.70 -8.66 15.21
CA ASP A 116 6.78 -9.08 16.11
C ASP A 116 6.95 -10.61 16.17
N ASN A 117 6.36 -11.35 15.23
CA ASN A 117 6.35 -12.80 15.24
C ASN A 117 7.60 -13.35 14.53
N PRO A 118 8.52 -14.04 15.21
CA PRO A 118 9.82 -14.47 14.66
C PRO A 118 9.74 -15.61 13.61
N LYS A 119 8.57 -15.87 13.03
CA LYS A 119 8.30 -17.06 12.18
C LYS A 119 8.28 -16.81 10.67
N ARG A 120 8.60 -15.62 10.16
CA ARG A 120 8.89 -15.45 8.72
C ARG A 120 10.33 -15.92 8.48
N LYS A 121 10.56 -17.24 8.55
CA LYS A 121 11.78 -17.85 7.99
C LYS A 121 11.78 -17.49 6.51
N VAL A 122 12.72 -16.65 6.10
CA VAL A 122 13.14 -16.52 4.71
C VAL A 122 13.37 -17.95 4.22
N LYS A 123 12.57 -18.40 3.25
CA LYS A 123 12.89 -19.65 2.55
C LYS A 123 14.19 -19.38 1.79
N SER A 124 15.28 -19.91 2.34
CA SER A 124 16.57 -20.11 1.68
C SER A 124 16.41 -20.98 0.44
#